data_AF-A0A7S2Y8C1-F1
#
_entry.id   AF-A0A7S2Y8C1-F1
#
_cell.length_a   1.000
_cell.length_b   1.000
_cell.length_c   1.000
_cell.angle_alpha   90.00
_cell.angle_beta   90.00
_cell.angle_gamma   90.00
#
_symmetry.space_group_name_H-M   'P 1'
#
loop_
_entity.id
_entity.type
_entity.pdbx_description
1 polymer ?
#
loop_
_entity_poly.entity_id
_entity_poly.type
_entity_poly.pdbx_seq_one_letter_code
_entity_poly.pdbx_strand_id
1 'polypeptide(L)'
;LLSRLTVCVPTHTSLLSQTMSTTSSTSSSTSKHIMSSLRWYCLWATLLSPTALAQPEDSWSPGKLRSAAEEAFAQGETTTALQYLSQAVAQEPENPINHYRRFKIRHRKRQYMEALGDITQAVDLTNGAEKQNQKADYRTQKAKLLVQLGQCDRAVTEHEQIAATEYRDVSAYELAQQCQDTIATAERAFFEGNFAVAARAFGASLQFVESGTYGSADLLWPKAQALFQGQDFYGVVSDTGKLLKLQPQHLDALHLRGKAFYRLGEHEQAILHFREALKSDPEHKPNKEGHKLVKKLDKAQKKGDTAMESGD
;
A
#
# COMPACT_ATOMS: atom_id res chain seq x y z
N LEU A 1 -29.17 -36.71 12.97
CA LEU A 1 -27.77 -37.16 12.77
C LEU A 1 -27.01 -35.91 12.30
N LEU A 2 -26.41 -35.19 13.26
CA LEU A 2 -24.96 -35.10 13.49
C LEU A 2 -24.22 -34.34 12.35
N SER A 3 -23.43 -33.29 12.59
CA SER A 3 -22.96 -32.72 13.87
C SER A 3 -22.47 -31.28 13.68
N ARG A 4 -22.82 -30.36 14.60
CA ARG A 4 -22.13 -29.07 14.75
C ARG A 4 -20.83 -29.30 15.52
N LEU A 5 -19.73 -28.68 15.08
CA LEU A 5 -18.49 -28.60 15.87
C LEU A 5 -18.31 -27.17 16.40
N THR A 6 -18.57 -27.04 17.69
CA THR A 6 -18.27 -25.85 18.50
C THR A 6 -16.82 -25.95 18.98
N VAL A 7 -16.03 -24.90 18.83
CA VAL A 7 -14.72 -24.77 19.51
C VAL A 7 -14.76 -23.52 20.38
N CYS A 8 -14.30 -23.68 21.61
CA CYS A 8 -14.25 -22.67 22.66
C CYS A 8 -12.89 -22.78 23.39
N VAL A 9 -12.73 -22.11 24.53
CA VAL A 9 -11.61 -22.24 25.51
C VAL A 9 -10.35 -21.40 25.15
N PRO A 10 -9.75 -20.63 26.10
CA PRO A 10 -10.39 -19.87 27.18
C PRO A 10 -9.77 -18.46 27.40
N THR A 11 -10.40 -17.66 28.27
CA THR A 11 -9.79 -16.50 28.93
C THR A 11 -8.98 -16.93 30.16
N HIS A 12 -7.90 -16.21 30.48
CA HIS A 12 -7.26 -16.30 31.80
C HIS A 12 -6.85 -14.91 32.31
N THR A 13 -7.35 -14.56 33.50
CA THR A 13 -6.98 -13.38 34.29
C THR A 13 -6.74 -13.81 35.73
N SER A 14 -5.95 -13.03 36.48
CA SER A 14 -5.69 -13.13 37.94
C SER A 14 -4.88 -14.34 38.43
N LEU A 15 -4.16 -14.32 39.57
CA LEU A 15 -3.60 -13.26 40.43
C LEU A 15 -2.52 -13.91 41.36
N LEU A 16 -1.59 -13.10 41.90
CA LEU A 16 -0.80 -13.24 43.17
C LEU A 16 -0.82 -14.62 43.92
N SER A 17 0.29 -15.24 44.32
CA SER A 17 1.25 -14.73 45.35
C SER A 17 2.34 -15.76 45.77
N GLN A 18 3.48 -15.22 46.24
CA GLN A 18 4.40 -15.66 47.33
C GLN A 18 4.75 -17.15 47.62
N THR A 19 6.06 -17.45 47.69
CA THR A 19 6.85 -18.04 48.82
C THR A 19 8.31 -18.25 48.36
N MET A 20 9.33 -17.60 48.92
CA MET A 20 10.11 -17.88 50.15
C MET A 20 11.02 -19.14 50.13
N SER A 21 12.33 -18.92 49.92
CA SER A 21 13.49 -19.67 50.48
C SER A 21 14.80 -18.93 50.09
N THR A 22 15.51 -18.24 50.99
CA THR A 22 16.56 -18.72 51.94
C THR A 22 17.79 -19.39 51.32
N THR A 23 18.94 -18.69 51.28
CA THR A 23 20.19 -19.06 52.02
C THR A 23 21.31 -18.00 51.84
N SER A 24 21.97 -17.64 52.97
CA SER A 24 23.40 -17.31 53.22
C SER A 24 24.36 -16.92 52.07
N SER A 25 25.39 -16.05 52.21
CA SER A 25 26.17 -15.61 53.39
C SER A 25 27.09 -14.39 53.08
N THR A 26 27.63 -13.71 54.11
CA THR A 26 28.86 -12.83 54.11
C THR A 26 28.84 -11.60 53.16
N SER A 27 29.47 -10.44 53.37
CA SER A 27 30.22 -9.74 54.44
C SER A 27 30.59 -8.34 53.88
N SER A 28 30.77 -7.22 54.59
CA SER A 28 30.68 -6.83 56.02
C SER A 28 30.90 -5.29 56.14
N SER A 29 30.95 -4.75 57.36
CA SER A 29 31.55 -3.43 57.73
C SER A 29 30.72 -2.14 57.62
N THR A 30 30.47 -1.53 58.80
CA THR A 30 30.45 -0.07 59.11
C THR A 30 29.36 0.85 58.50
N SER A 31 28.81 1.85 59.20
CA SER A 31 29.00 2.30 60.60
C SER A 31 27.88 3.25 61.07
N LYS A 32 27.32 2.97 62.26
CA LYS A 32 26.78 3.91 63.29
C LYS A 32 25.62 4.88 62.96
N HIS A 33 24.56 4.75 63.76
CA HIS A 33 23.70 5.79 64.41
C HIS A 33 23.22 7.00 63.56
N ILE A 34 21.94 7.37 63.62
CA ILE A 34 21.29 7.96 64.81
C ILE A 34 19.83 7.50 64.97
N MET A 35 19.38 7.38 66.23
CA MET A 35 18.00 7.06 66.63
C MET A 35 17.14 8.32 66.83
N SER A 36 15.83 8.08 67.02
CA SER A 36 14.77 9.03 67.42
C SER A 36 14.15 9.83 66.25
N SER A 37 12.85 10.10 66.23
CA SER A 37 11.80 9.82 67.23
C SER A 37 10.46 9.48 66.57
N LEU A 38 9.69 8.57 67.17
CA LEU A 38 8.26 8.45 66.84
C LEU A 38 7.53 9.68 67.36
N ARG A 39 6.71 10.31 66.50
CA ARG A 39 5.51 11.02 66.94
C ARG A 39 4.34 10.65 66.02
N TRP A 40 3.36 9.95 66.59
CA TRP A 40 2.03 9.85 66.03
C TRP A 40 1.40 11.23 65.94
N TYR A 41 0.81 11.56 64.79
CA TYR A 41 -0.42 12.36 64.76
C TYR A 41 -1.35 11.78 63.69
N CYS A 42 -2.52 11.34 64.13
CA CYS A 42 -3.61 10.93 63.25
C CYS A 42 -4.44 12.14 62.82
N LEU A 43 -5.13 11.98 61.69
CA LEU A 43 -6.28 12.78 61.24
C LEU A 43 -5.99 14.26 60.88
N TRP A 44 -6.15 14.57 59.60
CA TRP A 44 -7.37 15.25 59.16
C TRP A 44 -7.65 14.86 57.70
N ALA A 45 -8.78 14.21 57.46
CA ALA A 45 -9.26 13.87 56.12
C ALA A 45 -10.08 15.04 55.58
N THR A 46 -9.47 15.93 54.80
CA THR A 46 -10.22 16.88 53.97
C THR A 46 -10.55 16.22 52.64
N LEU A 47 -11.84 16.00 52.41
CA LEU A 47 -12.41 15.55 51.13
C LEU A 47 -12.03 16.55 50.03
N LEU A 48 -10.95 16.25 49.30
CA LEU A 48 -10.75 16.84 47.99
C LEU A 48 -11.68 16.10 47.03
N SER A 49 -12.87 16.66 46.82
CA SER A 49 -13.71 16.29 45.67
C SER A 49 -12.82 16.31 44.43
N PRO A 50 -12.87 15.29 43.55
CA PRO A 50 -12.27 15.44 42.24
C PRO A 50 -13.03 16.55 41.54
N THR A 51 -12.44 17.75 41.49
CA THR A 51 -12.85 18.79 40.55
C THR A 51 -12.69 18.18 39.18
N ALA A 52 -13.83 17.75 38.61
CA ALA A 52 -13.90 17.39 37.22
C ALA A 52 -13.41 18.62 36.45
N LEU A 53 -12.19 18.52 35.92
CA LEU A 53 -11.67 19.46 34.95
C LEU A 53 -12.50 19.24 33.69
N ALA A 54 -13.65 19.92 33.65
CA ALA A 54 -14.42 20.12 32.45
C ALA A 54 -13.46 20.74 31.43
N GLN A 55 -12.99 19.91 30.50
CA GLN A 55 -12.45 20.41 29.25
C GLN A 55 -13.53 21.33 28.65
N PRO A 56 -13.18 22.47 28.05
CA PRO A 56 -14.15 23.26 27.33
C PRO A 56 -14.68 22.40 26.17
N GLU A 57 -15.90 21.88 26.30
CA GLU A 57 -16.57 21.13 25.25
C GLU A 57 -17.07 22.05 24.13
N ASP A 58 -16.11 22.65 23.42
CA ASP A 58 -16.25 22.96 22.00
C ASP A 58 -16.07 21.65 21.18
N SER A 59 -16.67 20.55 21.63
CA SER A 59 -16.76 19.29 20.90
C SER A 59 -17.73 19.49 19.74
N TRP A 60 -17.20 19.90 18.58
CA TRP A 60 -18.04 20.16 17.41
C TRP A 60 -18.82 18.91 17.03
N SER A 61 -20.13 19.08 16.79
CA SER A 61 -21.02 18.00 16.39
C SER A 61 -20.63 17.43 15.02
N PRO A 62 -20.98 16.16 14.71
CA PRO A 62 -20.63 15.54 13.43
C PRO A 62 -21.15 16.33 12.22
N GLY A 63 -22.30 16.98 12.37
CA GLY A 63 -22.86 17.89 11.35
C GLY A 63 -22.03 19.14 11.15
N LYS A 64 -21.58 19.81 12.23
CA LYS A 64 -20.71 21.00 12.15
C LYS A 64 -19.34 20.65 11.56
N LEU A 65 -18.75 19.52 11.97
CA LEU A 65 -17.51 18.98 11.40
C LEU A 65 -17.66 18.70 9.89
N ARG A 66 -18.78 18.12 9.48
CA ARG A 66 -19.12 17.88 8.06
C ARG A 66 -19.19 19.17 7.24
N SER A 67 -19.83 20.21 7.75
CA SER A 67 -19.95 21.51 7.05
C SER A 67 -18.61 22.25 7.01
N ALA A 68 -17.87 22.31 8.12
CA ALA A 68 -16.55 22.93 8.18
C ALA A 68 -15.54 22.24 7.24
N ALA A 69 -15.66 20.91 7.07
CA ALA A 69 -14.87 20.19 6.08
C ALA A 69 -15.21 20.55 4.63
N GLU A 70 -16.49 20.76 4.31
CA GLU A 70 -16.90 21.20 2.97
C GLU A 70 -16.43 22.62 2.65
N GLU A 71 -16.52 23.53 3.63
CA GLU A 71 -16.01 24.90 3.51
C GLU A 71 -14.49 24.92 3.32
N ALA A 72 -13.73 24.25 4.18
CA ALA A 72 -12.28 24.11 4.05
C ALA A 72 -11.88 23.48 2.71
N PHE A 73 -12.61 22.47 2.23
CA PHE A 73 -12.35 21.84 0.93
C PHE A 73 -12.65 22.76 -0.26
N ALA A 74 -13.67 23.62 -0.15
CA ALA A 74 -14.00 24.64 -1.14
C ALA A 74 -12.92 25.75 -1.19
N GLN A 75 -12.37 26.13 -0.02
CA GLN A 75 -11.22 27.04 0.11
C GLN A 75 -9.89 26.41 -0.38
N GLY A 76 -9.88 25.10 -0.67
CA GLY A 76 -8.70 24.36 -1.14
C GLY A 76 -7.85 23.73 -0.02
N GLU A 77 -8.22 23.94 1.25
CA GLU A 77 -7.55 23.40 2.43
C GLU A 77 -7.85 21.90 2.63
N THR A 78 -7.32 21.06 1.73
CA THR A 78 -7.57 19.61 1.77
C THR A 78 -7.04 18.90 3.02
N THR A 79 -6.12 19.51 3.78
CA THR A 79 -5.58 18.99 5.04
C THR A 79 -6.54 19.19 6.22
N THR A 80 -7.00 20.42 6.45
CA THR A 80 -7.94 20.77 7.53
C THR A 80 -9.29 20.08 7.30
N ALA A 81 -9.78 20.08 6.05
CA ALA A 81 -10.99 19.35 5.67
C ALA A 81 -10.92 17.84 5.97
N LEU A 82 -9.75 17.20 5.74
CA LEU A 82 -9.54 15.79 6.05
C LEU A 82 -9.45 15.53 7.56
N GLN A 83 -8.92 16.47 8.35
CA GLN A 83 -8.93 16.39 9.82
C GLN A 83 -10.37 16.44 10.36
N TYR A 84 -11.18 17.41 9.94
CA TYR A 84 -12.59 17.52 10.35
C TYR A 84 -13.40 16.27 9.99
N LEU A 85 -13.25 15.71 8.79
CA LEU A 85 -13.93 14.45 8.42
C LEU A 85 -13.39 13.24 9.18
N SER A 86 -12.11 13.23 9.57
CA SER A 86 -11.57 12.15 10.39
C SER A 86 -12.14 12.19 11.81
N GLN A 87 -12.36 13.38 12.37
CA GLN A 87 -13.10 13.56 13.62
C GLN A 87 -14.58 13.15 13.47
N ALA A 88 -15.24 13.52 12.37
CA ALA A 88 -16.63 13.12 12.11
C ALA A 88 -16.79 11.59 11.99
N VAL A 89 -15.86 10.89 11.31
CA VAL A 89 -15.85 9.41 11.28
C VAL A 89 -15.54 8.80 12.64
N ALA A 90 -14.73 9.45 13.49
CA ALA A 90 -14.48 8.96 14.85
C ALA A 90 -15.72 9.07 15.77
N GLN A 91 -16.57 10.09 15.55
CA GLN A 91 -17.84 10.26 16.28
C GLN A 91 -18.99 9.41 15.69
N GLU A 92 -19.06 9.28 14.36
CA GLU A 92 -20.10 8.53 13.63
C GLU A 92 -19.43 7.52 12.66
N PRO A 93 -18.90 6.39 13.15
CA PRO A 93 -18.18 5.41 12.32
C PRO A 93 -19.10 4.61 11.38
N GLU A 94 -20.40 4.52 11.67
CA GLU A 94 -21.36 3.81 10.82
C GLU A 94 -22.03 4.71 9.76
N ASN A 95 -21.67 5.99 9.68
CA ASN A 95 -22.28 6.93 8.75
C ASN A 95 -21.56 6.91 7.38
N PRO A 96 -22.18 6.35 6.32
CA PRO A 96 -21.52 6.21 5.01
C PRO A 96 -21.20 7.56 4.35
N ILE A 97 -21.92 8.63 4.70
CA ILE A 97 -21.67 9.98 4.16
C ILE A 97 -20.32 10.53 4.63
N ASN A 98 -19.92 10.23 5.88
CA ASN A 98 -18.63 10.68 6.43
C ASN A 98 -17.47 10.01 5.69
N HIS A 99 -17.57 8.69 5.45
CA HIS A 99 -16.61 7.94 4.64
C HIS A 99 -16.57 8.44 3.19
N TYR A 100 -17.71 8.60 2.53
CA TYR A 100 -17.78 9.08 1.14
C TYR A 100 -17.18 10.49 0.97
N ARG A 101 -17.47 11.41 1.89
CA ARG A 101 -16.86 12.75 1.90
C ARG A 101 -15.35 12.64 2.07
N ARG A 102 -14.85 11.78 2.97
CA ARG A 102 -13.42 11.59 3.21
C ARG A 102 -12.70 10.96 2.02
N PHE A 103 -13.34 10.01 1.34
CA PHE A 103 -12.92 9.45 0.04
C PHE A 103 -12.66 10.57 -0.98
N LYS A 104 -13.61 11.50 -1.19
CA LYS A 104 -13.46 12.60 -2.17
C LYS A 104 -12.23 13.47 -1.89
N ILE A 105 -11.92 13.73 -0.61
CA ILE A 105 -10.73 14.52 -0.25
C ILE A 105 -9.45 13.72 -0.44
N ARG A 106 -9.40 12.46 0.02
CA ARG A 106 -8.25 11.57 -0.17
C ARG A 106 -7.92 11.33 -1.64
N HIS A 107 -8.96 11.15 -2.46
CA HIS A 107 -8.85 11.04 -3.93
C HIS A 107 -8.20 12.29 -4.55
N ARG A 108 -8.69 13.50 -4.22
CA ARG A 108 -8.07 14.76 -4.66
C ARG A 108 -6.61 14.91 -4.19
N LYS A 109 -6.25 14.32 -3.04
CA LYS A 109 -4.87 14.28 -2.52
C LYS A 109 -4.02 13.12 -3.07
N ARG A 110 -4.53 12.34 -4.03
CA ARG A 110 -3.86 11.15 -4.61
C ARG A 110 -3.56 10.03 -3.59
N GLN A 111 -4.27 10.02 -2.46
CA GLN A 111 -4.20 8.98 -1.42
C GLN A 111 -5.13 7.82 -1.77
N TYR A 112 -4.85 7.16 -2.91
CA TYR A 112 -5.80 6.26 -3.56
C TYR A 112 -6.11 4.99 -2.77
N MET A 113 -5.17 4.47 -1.98
CA MET A 113 -5.40 3.27 -1.15
C MET A 113 -6.34 3.55 0.01
N GLU A 114 -6.11 4.67 0.71
CA GLU A 114 -6.97 5.13 1.81
C GLU A 114 -8.34 5.62 1.30
N ALA A 115 -8.40 6.17 0.09
CA ALA A 115 -9.62 6.49 -0.62
C ALA A 115 -10.41 5.22 -0.98
N LEU A 116 -9.75 4.16 -1.47
CA LEU A 116 -10.39 2.88 -1.78
C LEU A 116 -11.00 2.23 -0.52
N GLY A 117 -10.32 2.34 0.62
CA GLY A 117 -10.87 1.93 1.91
C GLY A 117 -12.14 2.70 2.28
N ASP A 118 -12.12 4.02 2.17
CA ASP A 118 -13.28 4.87 2.51
C ASP A 118 -14.49 4.62 1.61
N ILE A 119 -14.32 4.53 0.29
CA ILE A 119 -15.45 4.27 -0.60
C ILE A 119 -16.01 2.86 -0.42
N THR A 120 -15.16 1.88 -0.06
CA THR A 120 -15.61 0.52 0.28
C THR A 120 -16.48 0.55 1.54
N GLN A 121 -16.04 1.20 2.62
CA GLN A 121 -16.85 1.38 3.83
C GLN A 121 -18.18 2.11 3.53
N ALA A 122 -18.17 3.14 2.68
CA ALA A 122 -19.39 3.83 2.28
C ALA A 122 -20.39 2.90 1.55
N VAL A 123 -19.92 2.03 0.65
CA VAL A 123 -20.77 1.01 -0.01
C VAL A 123 -21.30 -0.01 0.98
N ASP A 124 -20.46 -0.50 1.89
CA ASP A 124 -20.80 -1.58 2.83
C ASP A 124 -21.81 -1.13 3.90
N LEU A 125 -21.66 0.10 4.42
CA LEU A 125 -22.56 0.72 5.39
C LEU A 125 -23.90 1.18 4.77
N THR A 126 -23.95 1.43 3.46
CA THR A 126 -25.18 1.87 2.79
C THR A 126 -26.12 0.69 2.55
N ASN A 127 -27.07 0.47 3.45
CA ASN A 127 -28.03 -0.64 3.38
C ASN A 127 -29.50 -0.14 3.44
N GLY A 128 -30.42 -0.98 2.95
CA GLY A 128 -31.86 -0.67 2.82
C GLY A 128 -32.27 -0.28 1.39
N ALA A 129 -33.52 -0.59 1.01
CA ALA A 129 -34.04 -0.37 -0.34
C ALA A 129 -34.10 1.11 -0.73
N GLU A 130 -34.41 1.99 0.23
CA GLU A 130 -34.47 3.45 0.03
C GLU A 130 -33.12 4.08 -0.36
N LYS A 131 -32.01 3.40 -0.03
CA LYS A 131 -30.64 3.87 -0.30
C LYS A 131 -29.99 3.20 -1.50
N GLN A 132 -30.75 2.45 -2.32
CA GLN A 132 -30.25 1.82 -3.55
C GLN A 132 -29.51 2.82 -4.46
N ASN A 133 -30.11 3.98 -4.70
CA ASN A 133 -29.54 5.03 -5.55
C ASN A 133 -28.22 5.59 -4.99
N GLN A 134 -28.14 5.79 -3.67
CA GLN A 134 -26.93 6.23 -2.98
C GLN A 134 -25.83 5.16 -3.05
N LYS A 135 -26.19 3.88 -2.88
CA LYS A 135 -25.25 2.75 -3.02
C LYS A 135 -24.75 2.62 -4.46
N ALA A 136 -25.59 2.88 -5.46
CA ALA A 136 -25.23 2.87 -6.87
C ALA A 136 -24.21 3.96 -7.24
N ASP A 137 -24.35 5.21 -6.74
CA ASP A 137 -23.28 6.22 -6.90
C ASP A 137 -21.99 5.74 -6.24
N TYR A 138 -22.05 5.26 -4.99
CA TYR A 138 -20.84 4.86 -4.27
C TYR A 138 -20.09 3.71 -4.95
N ARG A 139 -20.81 2.73 -5.51
CA ARG A 139 -20.22 1.68 -6.36
C ARG A 139 -19.66 2.23 -7.66
N THR A 140 -20.33 3.19 -8.31
CA THR A 140 -19.83 3.85 -9.53
C THR A 140 -18.52 4.59 -9.25
N GLN A 141 -18.41 5.33 -8.14
CA GLN A 141 -17.17 6.00 -7.74
C GLN A 141 -16.08 4.99 -7.36
N LYS A 142 -16.44 3.89 -6.70
CA LYS A 142 -15.52 2.78 -6.37
C LYS A 142 -14.97 2.13 -7.63
N ALA A 143 -15.81 1.82 -8.60
CA ALA A 143 -15.40 1.23 -9.88
C ALA A 143 -14.45 2.16 -10.66
N LYS A 144 -14.76 3.46 -10.73
CA LYS A 144 -13.88 4.48 -11.34
C LYS A 144 -12.49 4.52 -10.68
N LEU A 145 -12.42 4.45 -9.35
CA LEU A 145 -11.14 4.36 -8.64
C LEU A 145 -10.43 3.01 -8.87
N LEU A 146 -11.17 1.90 -8.97
CA LEU A 146 -10.58 0.59 -9.28
C LEU A 146 -9.93 0.55 -10.67
N VAL A 147 -10.54 1.17 -11.69
CA VAL A 147 -9.90 1.36 -13.01
C VAL A 147 -8.62 2.19 -12.90
N GLN A 148 -8.64 3.31 -12.17
CA GLN A 148 -7.44 4.13 -11.92
C GLN A 148 -6.32 3.37 -11.18
N LEU A 149 -6.67 2.31 -10.44
CA LEU A 149 -5.75 1.41 -9.74
C LEU A 149 -5.42 0.13 -10.52
N GLY A 150 -5.83 0.01 -11.80
CA GLY A 150 -5.56 -1.15 -12.64
C GLY A 150 -6.41 -2.39 -12.34
N GLN A 151 -7.33 -2.31 -11.37
CA GLN A 151 -8.19 -3.41 -10.92
C GLN A 151 -9.49 -3.45 -11.73
N CYS A 152 -9.34 -3.52 -13.05
CA CYS A 152 -10.45 -3.36 -14.00
C CYS A 152 -11.44 -4.53 -13.97
N ASP A 153 -11.00 -5.73 -13.61
CA ASP A 153 -11.84 -6.87 -13.28
C ASP A 153 -12.82 -6.55 -12.14
N ARG A 154 -12.32 -6.01 -11.03
CA ARG A 154 -13.11 -5.62 -9.86
C ARG A 154 -14.03 -4.44 -10.20
N ALA A 155 -13.59 -3.53 -11.05
CA ALA A 155 -14.41 -2.40 -11.51
C ALA A 155 -15.64 -2.87 -12.31
N VAL A 156 -15.47 -3.83 -13.21
CA VAL A 156 -16.59 -4.45 -13.95
C VAL A 156 -17.56 -5.12 -12.98
N THR A 157 -17.07 -5.93 -12.03
CA THR A 157 -17.92 -6.56 -11.00
C THR A 157 -18.69 -5.57 -10.13
N GLU A 158 -18.10 -4.42 -9.77
CA GLU A 158 -18.83 -3.36 -9.03
C GLU A 158 -19.97 -2.76 -9.89
N HIS A 159 -19.77 -2.56 -11.19
CA HIS A 159 -20.82 -2.10 -12.10
C HIS A 159 -21.88 -3.16 -12.42
N GLU A 160 -21.52 -4.45 -12.45
CA GLU A 160 -22.47 -5.56 -12.56
C GLU A 160 -23.43 -5.60 -11.36
N GLN A 161 -22.94 -5.28 -10.16
CA GLN A 161 -23.78 -5.14 -8.95
C GLN A 161 -24.74 -3.93 -8.99
N ILE A 162 -24.64 -3.06 -10.00
CA ILE A 162 -25.56 -1.93 -10.26
C ILE A 162 -26.54 -2.26 -11.41
N ALA A 163 -26.30 -3.32 -12.19
CA ALA A 163 -26.97 -3.62 -13.47
C ALA A 163 -28.50 -3.66 -13.41
N ALA A 164 -29.07 -4.02 -12.26
CA ALA A 164 -30.51 -4.11 -12.02
C ALA A 164 -31.20 -2.74 -11.80
N THR A 165 -30.48 -1.62 -11.97
CA THR A 165 -30.98 -0.27 -11.67
C THR A 165 -30.80 0.69 -12.85
N GLU A 166 -31.74 1.61 -12.99
CA GLU A 166 -31.76 2.68 -14.02
C GLU A 166 -30.62 3.71 -13.87
N TYR A 167 -29.79 3.56 -12.83
CA TYR A 167 -28.74 4.50 -12.41
C TYR A 167 -27.32 4.07 -12.82
N ARG A 168 -27.17 3.09 -13.72
CA ARG A 168 -25.86 2.70 -14.25
C ARG A 168 -25.28 3.80 -15.15
N ASP A 169 -24.13 4.34 -14.78
CA ASP A 169 -23.26 5.10 -15.68
C ASP A 169 -22.70 4.16 -16.76
N VAL A 170 -23.34 4.15 -17.93
CA VAL A 170 -22.97 3.30 -19.08
C VAL A 170 -21.55 3.59 -19.54
N SER A 171 -21.16 4.87 -19.61
CA SER A 171 -19.84 5.28 -20.09
C SER A 171 -18.70 4.80 -19.18
N ALA A 172 -18.91 4.81 -17.86
CA ALA A 172 -17.94 4.29 -16.90
C ALA A 172 -17.85 2.76 -16.95
N TYR A 173 -18.97 2.08 -17.21
CA TYR A 173 -19.00 0.63 -17.35
C TYR A 173 -18.26 0.17 -18.62
N GLU A 174 -18.54 0.81 -19.77
CA GLU A 174 -17.86 0.54 -21.04
C GLU A 174 -16.34 0.75 -20.92
N LEU A 175 -15.91 1.81 -20.21
CA LEU A 175 -14.49 2.06 -19.93
C LEU A 175 -13.85 0.95 -19.06
N ALA A 176 -14.55 0.47 -18.05
CA ALA A 176 -14.09 -0.62 -17.19
C ALA A 176 -13.96 -1.94 -17.97
N GLN A 177 -14.94 -2.27 -18.83
CA GLN A 177 -14.89 -3.42 -19.72
C GLN A 177 -13.74 -3.29 -20.72
N GLN A 178 -13.58 -2.14 -21.38
CA GLN A 178 -12.49 -1.90 -22.31
C GLN A 178 -11.11 -2.08 -21.66
N CYS A 179 -10.92 -1.61 -20.42
CA CYS A 179 -9.71 -1.86 -19.67
C CYS A 179 -9.48 -3.36 -19.40
N GLN A 180 -10.51 -4.06 -18.90
CA GLN A 180 -10.46 -5.51 -18.62
C GLN A 180 -10.10 -6.31 -19.89
N ASP A 181 -10.78 -6.06 -21.00
CA ASP A 181 -10.56 -6.73 -22.29
C ASP A 181 -9.17 -6.45 -22.87
N THR A 182 -8.66 -5.23 -22.69
CA THR A 182 -7.30 -4.87 -23.13
C THR A 182 -6.23 -5.60 -22.33
N ILE A 183 -6.40 -5.71 -21.00
CA ILE A 183 -5.50 -6.50 -20.13
C ILE A 183 -5.58 -8.00 -20.50
N ALA A 184 -6.78 -8.57 -20.59
CA ALA A 184 -6.97 -9.98 -20.96
C ALA A 184 -6.40 -10.32 -22.35
N THR A 185 -6.45 -9.37 -23.29
CA THR A 185 -5.81 -9.50 -24.61
C THR A 185 -4.29 -9.47 -24.51
N ALA A 186 -3.72 -8.62 -23.64
CA ALA A 186 -2.28 -8.55 -23.40
C ALA A 186 -1.73 -9.83 -22.79
N GLU A 187 -2.42 -10.35 -21.77
CA GLU A 187 -2.09 -11.62 -21.10
C GLU A 187 -2.17 -12.80 -22.06
N ARG A 188 -3.26 -12.91 -22.83
CA ARG A 188 -3.42 -13.98 -23.83
C ARG A 188 -2.30 -13.95 -24.87
N ALA A 189 -2.01 -12.78 -25.43
CA ALA A 189 -0.90 -12.61 -26.37
C ALA A 189 0.47 -12.94 -25.74
N PHE A 190 0.65 -12.73 -24.44
CA PHE A 190 1.87 -13.11 -23.72
C PHE A 190 2.00 -14.63 -23.63
N PHE A 191 0.93 -15.34 -23.24
CA PHE A 191 0.93 -16.81 -23.15
C PHE A 191 1.05 -17.50 -24.51
N GLU A 192 0.54 -16.89 -25.58
CA GLU A 192 0.72 -17.37 -26.97
C GLU A 192 2.14 -17.13 -27.52
N GLY A 193 3.01 -16.39 -26.81
CA GLY A 193 4.32 -15.99 -27.30
C GLY A 193 4.31 -14.82 -28.30
N ASN A 194 3.14 -14.19 -28.51
CA ASN A 194 2.94 -13.00 -29.34
C ASN A 194 3.43 -11.72 -28.63
N PHE A 195 4.69 -11.71 -28.19
CA PHE A 195 5.25 -10.72 -27.27
C PHE A 195 5.15 -9.26 -27.74
N ALA A 196 5.29 -9.00 -29.05
CA ALA A 196 5.12 -7.66 -29.61
C ALA A 196 3.66 -7.14 -29.53
N VAL A 197 2.68 -8.05 -29.58
CA VAL A 197 1.26 -7.71 -29.37
C VAL A 197 1.00 -7.50 -27.88
N ALA A 198 1.50 -8.40 -27.02
CA ALA A 198 1.39 -8.28 -25.57
C ALA A 198 1.96 -6.96 -25.04
N ALA A 199 3.18 -6.60 -25.43
CA ALA A 199 3.83 -5.36 -25.01
C ALA A 199 3.05 -4.10 -25.45
N ARG A 200 2.43 -4.12 -26.63
CA ARG A 200 1.57 -3.04 -27.13
C ARG A 200 0.25 -2.97 -26.34
N ALA A 201 -0.38 -4.12 -26.09
CA ALA A 201 -1.63 -4.20 -25.35
C ALA A 201 -1.47 -3.78 -23.89
N PHE A 202 -0.45 -4.24 -23.16
CA PHE A 202 -0.10 -3.69 -21.84
C PHE A 202 0.21 -2.19 -21.88
N GLY A 203 0.83 -1.71 -22.97
CA GLY A 203 1.06 -0.28 -23.23
C GLY A 203 -0.23 0.52 -23.38
N ALA A 204 -1.29 -0.07 -23.94
CA ALA A 204 -2.63 0.50 -24.01
C ALA A 204 -3.35 0.42 -22.65
N SER A 205 -3.24 -0.71 -21.92
CA SER A 205 -3.81 -0.86 -20.57
C SER A 205 -3.32 0.23 -19.61
N LEU A 206 -2.04 0.62 -19.71
CA LEU A 206 -1.45 1.70 -18.92
C LEU A 206 -2.07 3.10 -19.17
N GLN A 207 -2.91 3.27 -20.20
CA GLN A 207 -3.62 4.54 -20.43
C GLN A 207 -4.87 4.70 -19.54
N PHE A 208 -5.43 3.60 -19.03
CA PHE A 208 -6.58 3.63 -18.11
C PHE A 208 -6.16 3.82 -16.64
N VAL A 209 -4.90 3.52 -16.32
CA VAL A 209 -4.37 3.44 -14.95
C VAL A 209 -3.61 4.71 -14.58
N GLU A 210 -3.81 5.21 -13.36
CA GLU A 210 -3.10 6.41 -12.89
C GLU A 210 -1.60 6.11 -12.75
N SER A 211 -0.79 6.97 -13.36
CA SER A 211 0.67 6.85 -13.35
C SER A 211 1.24 7.00 -11.93
N GLY A 212 2.13 6.09 -11.54
CA GLY A 212 2.78 6.11 -10.24
C GLY A 212 2.01 5.39 -9.13
N THR A 213 0.92 4.70 -9.46
CA THR A 213 0.23 3.77 -8.56
C THR A 213 0.85 2.38 -8.61
N TYR A 214 0.59 1.55 -7.60
CA TYR A 214 0.98 0.13 -7.61
C TYR A 214 0.36 -0.62 -8.80
N GLY A 215 -0.89 -0.35 -9.18
CA GLY A 215 -1.49 -0.94 -10.39
C GLY A 215 -0.72 -0.62 -11.69
N SER A 216 -0.10 0.57 -11.79
CA SER A 216 0.78 0.87 -12.92
C SER A 216 2.08 0.06 -12.87
N ALA A 217 2.60 -0.27 -11.68
CA ALA A 217 3.75 -1.16 -11.51
C ALA A 217 3.41 -2.60 -11.94
N ASP A 218 2.24 -3.08 -11.54
CA ASP A 218 1.75 -4.44 -11.81
C ASP A 218 1.56 -4.70 -13.32
N LEU A 219 1.23 -3.67 -14.11
CA LEU A 219 1.19 -3.73 -15.59
C LEU A 219 2.57 -3.50 -16.25
N LEU A 220 3.45 -2.70 -15.65
CA LEU A 220 4.80 -2.45 -16.18
C LEU A 220 5.68 -3.70 -16.16
N TRP A 221 5.50 -4.59 -15.17
CA TRP A 221 6.28 -5.82 -15.05
C TRP A 221 6.07 -6.82 -16.21
N PRO A 222 4.85 -7.34 -16.48
CA PRO A 222 4.63 -8.27 -17.59
C PRO A 222 4.88 -7.60 -18.95
N LYS A 223 4.68 -6.29 -19.07
CA LYS A 223 5.10 -5.52 -20.25
C LYS A 223 6.63 -5.57 -20.47
N ALA A 224 7.42 -5.32 -19.42
CA ALA A 224 8.88 -5.42 -19.50
C ALA A 224 9.34 -6.85 -19.81
N GLN A 225 8.68 -7.88 -19.27
CA GLN A 225 8.93 -9.27 -19.65
C GLN A 225 8.64 -9.51 -21.14
N ALA A 226 7.51 -9.02 -21.65
CA ALA A 226 7.14 -9.14 -23.06
C ALA A 226 8.18 -8.46 -23.97
N LEU A 227 8.58 -7.23 -23.65
CA LEU A 227 9.62 -6.50 -24.38
C LEU A 227 10.96 -7.24 -24.39
N PHE A 228 11.34 -7.88 -23.28
CA PHE A 228 12.58 -8.67 -23.21
C PHE A 228 12.55 -9.89 -24.12
N GLN A 229 11.43 -10.62 -24.15
CA GLN A 229 11.27 -11.78 -25.04
C GLN A 229 11.15 -11.35 -26.52
N GLY A 230 10.52 -10.20 -26.77
CA GLY A 230 10.48 -9.52 -28.08
C GLY A 230 11.79 -8.83 -28.48
N GLN A 231 12.87 -8.95 -27.68
CA GLN A 231 14.20 -8.39 -27.91
C GLN A 231 14.28 -6.84 -27.95
N ASP A 232 13.24 -6.11 -27.52
CA ASP A 232 13.28 -4.66 -27.34
C ASP A 232 13.92 -4.30 -25.98
N PHE A 233 15.25 -4.40 -25.93
CA PHE A 233 16.01 -4.14 -24.70
C PHE A 233 15.97 -2.67 -24.25
N TYR A 234 15.78 -1.72 -25.17
CA TYR A 234 15.59 -0.30 -24.83
C TYR A 234 14.25 -0.07 -24.12
N GLY A 235 13.17 -0.68 -24.64
CA GLY A 235 11.87 -0.71 -23.98
C GLY A 235 11.94 -1.32 -22.58
N VAL A 236 12.66 -2.43 -22.41
CA VAL A 236 12.89 -3.05 -21.09
C VAL A 236 13.57 -2.08 -20.13
N VAL A 237 14.66 -1.42 -20.52
CA VAL A 237 15.37 -0.46 -19.65
C VAL A 237 14.47 0.71 -19.25
N SER A 238 13.64 1.21 -20.17
CA SER A 238 12.68 2.30 -19.92
C SER A 238 11.58 1.88 -18.91
N ASP A 239 10.91 0.77 -19.15
CA ASP A 239 9.77 0.34 -18.32
C ASP A 239 10.19 -0.27 -16.98
N THR A 240 11.29 -1.02 -16.92
CA THR A 240 11.90 -1.41 -15.63
C THR A 240 12.39 -0.18 -14.85
N GLY A 241 12.87 0.86 -15.53
CA GLY A 241 13.22 2.14 -14.90
C GLY A 241 12.03 2.87 -14.28
N LYS A 242 10.82 2.75 -14.86
CA LYS A 242 9.57 3.27 -14.26
C LYS A 242 9.16 2.41 -13.06
N LEU A 243 9.14 1.08 -13.23
CA LEU A 243 8.80 0.11 -12.19
C LEU A 243 9.66 0.29 -10.93
N LEU A 244 10.98 0.43 -11.09
CA LEU A 244 11.92 0.61 -9.98
C LEU A 244 11.80 1.97 -9.26
N LYS A 245 11.13 2.98 -9.84
CA LYS A 245 10.78 4.21 -9.09
C LYS A 245 9.63 3.97 -8.11
N LEU A 246 8.77 3.00 -8.39
CA LEU A 246 7.61 2.63 -7.57
C LEU A 246 7.96 1.53 -6.58
N GLN A 247 8.78 0.57 -7.00
CA GLN A 247 9.22 -0.58 -6.23
C GLN A 247 10.76 -0.72 -6.30
N PRO A 248 11.54 0.10 -5.54
CA PRO A 248 12.99 0.15 -5.66
C PRO A 248 13.74 -1.16 -5.38
N GLN A 249 13.09 -2.10 -4.69
CA GLN A 249 13.66 -3.39 -4.28
C GLN A 249 13.11 -4.58 -5.11
N HIS A 250 12.43 -4.33 -6.24
CA HIS A 250 11.88 -5.40 -7.08
C HIS A 250 13.00 -6.20 -7.76
N LEU A 251 13.41 -7.31 -7.13
CA LEU A 251 14.56 -8.13 -7.46
C LEU A 251 14.60 -8.56 -8.94
N ASP A 252 13.46 -9.02 -9.46
CA ASP A 252 13.36 -9.49 -10.84
C ASP A 252 13.42 -8.35 -11.87
N ALA A 253 13.07 -7.12 -11.48
CA ALA A 253 13.18 -5.96 -12.36
C ALA A 253 14.62 -5.47 -12.44
N LEU A 254 15.35 -5.47 -11.32
CA LEU A 254 16.80 -5.23 -11.33
C LEU A 254 17.54 -6.30 -12.15
N HIS A 255 17.17 -7.58 -11.99
CA HIS A 255 17.71 -8.69 -12.78
C HIS A 255 17.43 -8.52 -14.29
N LEU A 256 16.17 -8.25 -14.67
CA LEU A 256 15.77 -8.10 -16.06
C LEU A 256 16.42 -6.87 -16.72
N ARG A 257 16.54 -5.77 -15.98
CA ARG A 257 17.23 -4.56 -16.42
C ARG A 257 18.74 -4.79 -16.62
N GLY A 258 19.39 -5.49 -15.69
CA GLY A 258 20.80 -5.90 -15.85
C GLY A 258 21.01 -6.80 -17.08
N LYS A 259 20.08 -7.73 -17.34
CA LYS A 259 20.08 -8.54 -18.58
C LYS A 259 19.86 -7.71 -19.84
N ALA A 260 19.00 -6.69 -19.80
CA ALA A 260 18.76 -5.81 -20.94
C ALA A 260 20.01 -4.98 -21.29
N PHE A 261 20.66 -4.35 -20.30
CA PHE A 261 21.94 -3.66 -20.53
C PHE A 261 23.04 -4.59 -21.04
N TYR A 262 23.10 -5.83 -20.54
CA TYR A 262 24.03 -6.83 -21.09
C TYR A 262 23.75 -7.13 -22.57
N ARG A 263 22.47 -7.25 -22.96
CA ARG A 263 22.09 -7.43 -24.37
C ARG A 263 22.37 -6.22 -25.25
N LEU A 264 22.38 -5.02 -24.69
CA LEU A 264 22.77 -3.77 -25.35
C LEU A 264 24.30 -3.56 -25.42
N GLY A 265 25.10 -4.41 -24.77
CA GLY A 265 26.56 -4.26 -24.68
C GLY A 265 27.04 -3.26 -23.60
N GLU A 266 26.13 -2.64 -22.85
CA GLU A 266 26.42 -1.72 -21.75
C GLU A 266 26.82 -2.50 -20.48
N HIS A 267 28.00 -3.13 -20.53
CA HIS A 267 28.48 -4.03 -19.48
C HIS A 267 28.60 -3.36 -18.10
N GLU A 268 28.99 -2.09 -18.04
CA GLU A 268 29.09 -1.36 -16.77
C GLU A 268 27.73 -1.17 -16.08
N GLN A 269 26.71 -0.74 -16.83
CA GLN A 269 25.33 -0.56 -16.31
C GLN A 269 24.71 -1.89 -15.90
N ALA A 270 24.97 -2.96 -16.67
CA ALA A 270 24.55 -4.31 -16.30
C ALA A 270 25.18 -4.78 -14.99
N ILE A 271 26.49 -4.55 -14.77
CA ILE A 271 27.18 -4.88 -13.51
C ILE A 271 26.57 -4.10 -12.34
N LEU A 272 26.26 -2.81 -12.51
CA LEU A 272 25.64 -1.99 -11.47
C LEU A 272 24.29 -2.57 -11.04
N HIS A 273 23.37 -2.84 -11.97
CA HIS A 273 22.04 -3.35 -11.62
C HIS A 273 22.06 -4.78 -11.09
N PHE A 274 22.94 -5.68 -11.59
CA PHE A 274 23.11 -6.99 -10.95
C PHE A 274 23.67 -6.86 -9.52
N ARG A 275 24.58 -5.90 -9.28
CA ARG A 275 25.09 -5.63 -7.93
C ARG A 275 24.02 -5.07 -7.02
N GLU A 276 23.13 -4.20 -7.50
CA GLU A 276 21.97 -3.72 -6.74
C GLU A 276 21.02 -4.85 -6.38
N ALA A 277 20.71 -5.73 -7.33
CA ALA A 277 19.89 -6.91 -7.08
C ALA A 277 20.52 -7.82 -5.99
N LEU A 278 21.85 -8.01 -6.04
CA LEU A 278 22.62 -8.76 -5.03
C LEU A 278 22.76 -8.05 -3.68
N LYS A 279 22.42 -6.75 -3.55
CA LYS A 279 22.27 -6.11 -2.23
C LYS A 279 20.95 -6.52 -1.57
N SER A 280 19.91 -6.79 -2.37
CA SER A 280 18.59 -7.19 -1.87
C SER A 280 18.54 -8.68 -1.55
N ASP A 281 19.00 -9.53 -2.48
CA ASP A 281 19.19 -10.97 -2.24
C ASP A 281 20.63 -11.36 -2.64
N PRO A 282 21.55 -11.46 -1.65
CA PRO A 282 22.92 -11.88 -1.88
C PRO A 282 23.07 -13.31 -2.41
N GLU A 283 22.05 -14.18 -2.26
CA GLU A 283 22.08 -15.59 -2.69
C GLU A 283 21.38 -15.84 -4.03
N HIS A 284 20.82 -14.82 -4.67
CA HIS A 284 20.11 -14.95 -5.95
C HIS A 284 21.03 -15.47 -7.09
N LYS A 285 20.97 -16.78 -7.35
CA LYS A 285 21.85 -17.47 -8.32
C LYS A 285 21.86 -16.80 -9.71
N PRO A 286 20.72 -16.44 -10.34
CA PRO A 286 20.72 -15.77 -11.64
C PRO A 286 21.45 -14.41 -11.64
N ASN A 287 21.43 -13.67 -10.52
CA ASN A 287 22.18 -12.41 -10.41
C ASN A 287 23.67 -12.64 -10.16
N LYS A 288 24.05 -13.65 -9.35
CA LYS A 288 25.46 -14.04 -9.18
C LYS A 288 26.10 -14.43 -10.52
N GLU A 289 25.40 -15.25 -11.28
CA GLU A 289 25.84 -15.73 -12.60
C GLU A 289 25.91 -14.59 -13.62
N GLY A 290 24.85 -13.76 -13.72
CA GLY A 290 24.83 -12.58 -14.59
C GLY A 290 25.96 -11.59 -14.27
N HIS A 291 26.12 -11.22 -13.00
CA HIS A 291 27.20 -10.33 -12.56
C HIS A 291 28.59 -10.90 -12.87
N LYS A 292 28.83 -12.19 -12.60
CA LYS A 292 30.11 -12.86 -12.87
C LYS A 292 30.42 -12.93 -14.36
N LEU A 293 29.41 -13.24 -15.20
CA LEU A 293 29.54 -13.28 -16.65
C LEU A 293 29.90 -11.90 -17.21
N VAL A 294 29.09 -10.89 -16.93
CA VAL A 294 29.30 -9.54 -17.48
C VAL A 294 30.62 -8.94 -16.97
N LYS A 295 30.98 -9.13 -15.70
CA LYS A 295 32.28 -8.68 -15.17
C LYS A 295 33.49 -9.35 -15.86
N LYS A 296 33.35 -10.59 -16.35
CA LYS A 296 34.39 -11.24 -17.16
C LYS A 296 34.49 -10.59 -18.55
N LEU A 297 33.35 -10.27 -19.16
CA LEU A 297 33.28 -9.63 -20.48
C LEU A 297 33.81 -8.19 -20.44
N ASP A 298 33.39 -7.38 -19.47
CA ASP A 298 33.89 -6.02 -19.21
C ASP A 298 35.43 -5.98 -19.10
N LYS A 299 36.00 -6.90 -18.31
CA LYS A 299 37.46 -7.02 -18.16
C LYS A 299 38.17 -7.48 -19.44
N ALA A 300 37.51 -8.27 -20.29
CA ALA A 300 38.08 -8.70 -21.57
C ALA A 300 38.03 -7.57 -22.60
N GLN A 301 36.92 -6.84 -22.67
CA GLN A 301 36.73 -5.66 -23.50
C GLN A 301 37.78 -4.59 -23.17
N LYS A 302 37.84 -4.13 -21.90
CA LYS A 302 38.83 -3.14 -21.45
C LYS A 302 40.29 -3.51 -21.74
N LYS A 303 40.61 -4.82 -21.74
CA LYS A 303 41.94 -5.30 -22.14
C LYS A 303 42.19 -5.18 -23.64
N GLY A 304 41.20 -5.51 -24.47
CA GLY A 304 41.26 -5.33 -25.92
C GLY A 304 41.37 -3.86 -26.29
N ASP A 305 40.57 -3.00 -25.65
CA ASP A 305 40.61 -1.56 -25.82
C ASP A 305 42.01 -1.01 -25.51
N THR A 306 42.61 -1.37 -24.36
CA THR A 306 43.98 -0.95 -24.02
C THR A 306 45.06 -1.49 -24.96
N ALA A 307 44.86 -2.66 -25.58
CA ALA A 307 45.83 -3.22 -26.55
C ALA A 307 45.75 -2.50 -27.90
N MET A 308 44.53 -2.15 -28.36
CA MET A 308 44.35 -1.31 -29.54
C MET A 308 44.92 0.11 -29.32
N GLU A 309 44.84 0.64 -28.10
CA GLU A 309 45.46 1.91 -27.72
C GLU A 309 47.00 1.84 -27.64
N SER A 310 47.58 0.70 -27.25
CA SER A 310 49.05 0.51 -27.22
C SER A 310 49.66 0.10 -28.57
N GLY A 311 48.86 -0.45 -29.49
CA GLY A 311 49.29 -0.89 -30.81
C GLY A 311 49.87 -2.31 -30.87
N ASP A 312 49.51 -3.16 -29.89
CA ASP A 312 49.92 -4.57 -29.77
C ASP A 312 48.90 -5.56 -30.41
#